data_AF-A0A3C1PJM1-F1
#
_entry.id   AF-A0A3C1PJM1-F1
#
_cell.length_a   1.000
_cell.length_b   1.000
_cell.length_c   1.000
_cell.angle_alpha   90.00
_cell.angle_beta   90.00
_cell.angle_gamma   90.00
#
_symmetry.space_group_name_H-M   'P 1'
#
loop_
_entity.id
_entity.type
_entity.pdbx_description
1 polymer ?
#
loop_
_entity_poly.entity_id
_entity_poly.type
_entity_poly.pdbx_seq_one_letter_code
_entity_poly.pdbx_strand_id
1 'polypeptide(L)'
;SIGLAMYAFLYPMLGELKVPVLLYILVILTMVWRSFAQNNQSLASRLAIVGAVLFAMSDSIIAINKFYTPLPYAQELIMLTYWTAQALIFTSAAKYKPE
;
A
#
# COMPACT_ATOMS: atom_id res chain seq x y z
N SER A 1 -7.99 -0.62 -12.03
CA SER A 1 -6.68 -0.59 -11.33
C SER A 1 -6.54 -1.84 -10.48
N ILE A 2 -5.33 -2.17 -10.02
CA ILE A 2 -5.08 -3.37 -9.18
C ILE A 2 -5.97 -3.38 -7.91
N GLY A 3 -6.14 -2.23 -7.25
CA GLY A 3 -7.01 -2.13 -6.07
C GLY A 3 -8.49 -2.41 -6.34
N LEU A 4 -9.01 -2.01 -7.51
CA LEU A 4 -10.38 -2.36 -7.94
C LEU A 4 -10.54 -3.86 -8.19
N ALA A 5 -9.54 -4.49 -8.82
CA ALA A 5 -9.53 -5.94 -9.05
C ALA A 5 -9.50 -6.70 -7.70
N MET A 6 -8.68 -6.23 -6.76
CA MET A 6 -8.61 -6.77 -5.40
C MET A 6 -9.95 -6.61 -4.66
N TYR A 7 -10.58 -5.44 -4.73
CA TYR A 7 -11.89 -5.21 -4.12
C TYR A 7 -12.96 -6.14 -4.71
N ALA A 8 -13.01 -6.27 -6.03
CA ALA A 8 -13.96 -7.14 -6.71
C ALA A 8 -13.78 -8.62 -6.32
N PHE A 9 -12.52 -9.07 -6.18
CA PHE A 9 -12.19 -10.41 -5.72
C PHE A 9 -12.68 -10.67 -4.28
N LEU A 10 -12.47 -9.72 -3.37
CA LEU A 10 -12.86 -9.86 -1.97
C LEU A 10 -14.35 -9.58 -1.72
N TYR A 11 -15.04 -8.87 -2.62
CA TYR A 11 -16.40 -8.35 -2.43
C TYR A 11 -17.43 -9.35 -1.85
N PRO A 12 -17.47 -10.64 -2.27
CA PRO A 12 -18.41 -11.61 -1.71
C PRO A 12 -18.17 -11.91 -0.23
N MET A 13 -16.93 -11.72 0.25
CA MET A 13 -16.47 -12.08 1.59
C MET A 13 -16.50 -10.90 2.57
N LEU A 14 -16.73 -9.68 2.09
CA LEU A 14 -16.61 -8.46 2.90
C LEU A 14 -17.78 -8.21 3.86
N GLY A 15 -18.96 -8.80 3.64
CA GLY A 15 -20.14 -8.59 4.49
C GLY A 15 -20.47 -7.09 4.68
N GLU A 16 -20.53 -6.65 5.95
CA GLU A 16 -20.78 -5.26 6.33
C GLU A 16 -19.57 -4.33 6.10
N LEU A 17 -18.36 -4.89 5.90
CA LEU A 17 -17.12 -4.13 5.75
C LEU A 17 -16.86 -3.64 4.32
N LYS A 18 -17.81 -3.83 3.39
CA LYS A 18 -17.70 -3.38 1.98
C LYS A 18 -17.34 -1.90 1.85
N VAL A 19 -18.08 -1.02 2.52
CA VAL A 19 -17.86 0.44 2.45
C VAL A 19 -16.53 0.84 3.11
N PRO A 20 -16.21 0.40 4.36
CA PRO A 20 -14.90 0.66 4.95
C PRO A 20 -13.72 0.21 4.11
N VAL A 21 -13.78 -1.01 3.55
CA VAL A 21 -12.69 -1.57 2.72
C VAL A 21 -12.54 -0.81 1.42
N LEU A 22 -13.65 -0.41 0.77
CA LEU A 22 -13.59 0.41 -0.44
C LEU A 22 -12.91 1.75 -0.16
N LEU A 23 -13.32 2.46 0.90
CA LEU A 23 -12.71 3.74 1.28
C LEU A 23 -11.21 3.59 1.56
N TYR A 24 -10.85 2.52 2.26
CA TYR A 24 -9.45 2.23 2.57
C TYR A 24 -8.61 1.96 1.30
N ILE A 25 -9.12 1.16 0.37
CA ILE A 25 -8.46 0.91 -0.92
C ILE A 25 -8.30 2.21 -1.71
N LEU A 26 -9.29 3.11 -1.70
CA LEU A 26 -9.16 4.42 -2.33
C LEU A 26 -8.03 5.24 -1.72
N VAL A 27 -7.89 5.27 -0.39
CA VAL A 27 -6.77 5.95 0.29
C VAL A 27 -5.42 5.40 -0.18
N ILE A 28 -5.24 4.07 -0.18
CA ILE A 28 -3.99 3.45 -0.64
C ILE A 28 -3.71 3.77 -2.11
N LEU A 29 -4.73 3.67 -2.98
CA LEU A 29 -4.58 3.98 -4.40
C LEU A 29 -4.21 5.45 -4.62
N THR A 30 -4.77 6.38 -3.84
CA THR A 30 -4.38 7.79 -3.92
C THR A 30 -2.94 8.00 -3.49
N MET A 31 -2.48 7.34 -2.42
CA MET A 31 -1.08 7.40 -1.99
C MET A 31 -0.13 6.91 -3.07
N VAL A 32 -0.41 5.74 -3.67
CA VAL A 32 0.39 5.20 -4.77
C VAL A 32 0.38 6.16 -5.95
N TRP A 33 -0.79 6.62 -6.39
CA TRP A 33 -0.90 7.59 -7.48
C TRP A 33 -0.10 8.87 -7.23
N ARG A 34 -0.19 9.45 -6.02
CA ARG A 34 0.57 10.65 -5.64
C ARG A 34 2.07 10.42 -5.66
N SER A 35 2.54 9.23 -5.28
CA SER A 35 3.97 8.91 -5.38
C SER A 35 4.48 8.93 -6.83
N PHE A 36 3.67 8.46 -7.80
CA PHE A 36 4.01 8.48 -9.23
C PHE A 36 3.80 9.84 -9.89
N ALA A 37 2.87 10.66 -9.39
CA ALA A 37 2.58 11.98 -9.93
C ALA A 37 3.67 13.03 -9.65
N GLN A 38 4.72 12.66 -8.92
CA GLN A 38 5.90 13.50 -8.72
C GLN A 38 6.61 13.70 -10.07
N ASN A 39 6.54 14.92 -10.63
CA ASN A 39 7.18 15.25 -11.90
C ASN A 39 8.70 15.49 -11.76
N ASN A 40 9.39 14.62 -11.01
CA ASN A 40 10.84 14.65 -10.85
C ASN A 40 11.39 13.22 -10.75
N GLN A 41 12.56 12.99 -11.34
CA GLN A 41 13.23 11.67 -11.33
C GLN A 41 14.26 11.54 -10.20
N SER A 42 14.11 12.32 -9.13
CA SER A 42 15.05 12.31 -8.01
C SER A 42 15.08 10.94 -7.33
N LEU A 43 16.18 10.65 -6.62
CA LEU A 43 16.25 9.45 -5.78
C LEU A 43 15.11 9.44 -4.75
N ALA A 44 14.74 10.60 -4.19
CA ALA A 44 13.62 10.73 -3.26
C ALA A 44 12.29 10.28 -3.89
N SER A 45 11.98 10.73 -5.10
CA SER A 45 10.79 10.30 -5.85
C SER A 45 10.76 8.79 -6.06
N ARG A 46 11.90 8.19 -6.45
CA ARG A 46 12.02 6.72 -6.60
C ARG A 46 11.78 5.98 -5.28
N LEU A 47 12.35 6.47 -4.18
CA LEU A 47 12.14 5.88 -2.84
C LEU A 47 10.68 5.98 -2.40
N ALA A 48 10.02 7.11 -2.65
CA ALA A 48 8.60 7.29 -2.36
C ALA A 48 7.72 6.30 -3.15
N ILE A 49 8.02 6.09 -4.44
CA ILE A 49 7.31 5.14 -5.30
C ILE A 49 7.48 3.70 -4.79
N VAL A 50 8.72 3.26 -4.56
CA VAL A 50 8.99 1.90 -4.09
C VAL A 50 8.35 1.68 -2.71
N GLY A 51 8.45 2.68 -1.83
CA GLY A 51 7.81 2.65 -0.51
C GLY A 51 6.29 2.54 -0.59
N ALA A 52 5.64 3.36 -1.42
CA ALA A 52 4.19 3.32 -1.61
C ALA A 52 3.70 1.99 -2.20
N VAL A 53 4.45 1.40 -3.13
CA VAL A 53 4.14 0.09 -3.70
C VAL A 53 4.28 -1.02 -2.66
N LEU A 54 5.36 -1.03 -1.87
CA LEU A 54 5.54 -2.01 -0.78
C LEU A 54 4.46 -1.87 0.30
N PHE A 55 4.04 -0.65 0.62
CA PHE A 55 2.95 -0.39 1.55
C PHE A 55 1.66 -1.03 1.03
N ALA A 56 1.28 -0.75 -0.22
CA ALA A 56 0.11 -1.36 -0.85
C ALA A 56 0.18 -2.89 -0.96
N MET A 57 1.38 -3.46 -1.13
CA MET A 57 1.59 -4.92 -1.06
C MET A 57 1.33 -5.45 0.35
N SER A 58 1.85 -4.79 1.39
CA SER A 58 1.60 -5.16 2.79
C SER A 58 0.10 -5.20 3.11
N ASP A 59 -0.64 -4.18 2.71
CA ASP A 59 -2.09 -4.10 2.91
C ASP A 59 -2.87 -5.14 2.09
N SER A 60 -2.35 -5.50 0.91
CA SER A 60 -2.93 -6.58 0.11
C SER A 60 -2.79 -7.93 0.82
N ILE A 61 -1.65 -8.19 1.47
CA ILE A 61 -1.43 -9.39 2.29
C ILE A 61 -2.38 -9.40 3.50
N ILE A 62 -2.54 -8.26 4.18
CA ILE A 62 -3.52 -8.11 5.28
C ILE A 62 -4.93 -8.46 4.78
N ALA A 63 -5.34 -7.91 3.65
CA ALA A 63 -6.68 -8.12 3.11
C ALA A 63 -6.93 -9.59 2.73
N ILE A 64 -5.97 -10.26 2.08
CA ILE A 64 -6.07 -11.69 1.75
C ILE A 64 -6.14 -12.54 3.02
N ASN A 65 -5.21 -12.31 3.96
CA ASN A 65 -5.11 -13.06 5.21
C ASN A 65 -6.39 -12.92 6.07
N LYS A 66 -7.02 -11.73 6.04
CA LYS A 66 -8.21 -11.42 6.84
C LYS A 66 -9.52 -11.86 6.20
N PHE A 67 -9.68 -11.71 4.89
CA PHE A 67 -10.98 -11.86 4.22
C PHE A 67 -11.10 -13.09 3.31
N TYR A 68 -9.99 -13.63 2.80
CA TYR A 68 -10.03 -14.76 1.87
C TYR A 68 -9.58 -16.06 2.52
N THR A 69 -8.31 -16.13 2.94
CA THR A 69 -7.76 -17.33 3.55
C THR A 69 -6.55 -16.98 4.42
N PRO A 70 -6.38 -17.61 5.61
CA PRO A 70 -5.18 -17.45 6.40
C PRO A 70 -3.94 -17.85 5.61
N LEU A 71 -2.94 -16.97 5.57
CA LEU A 71 -1.67 -17.22 4.91
C LEU A 71 -0.63 -17.71 5.94
N PRO A 72 0.19 -18.73 5.61
CA PRO A 72 1.32 -19.09 6.45
C PRO A 72 2.33 -17.93 6.49
N TYR A 73 2.87 -17.64 7.68
CA TYR A 73 3.82 -16.54 7.90
C TYR A 73 3.31 -15.14 7.50
N ALA A 74 1.99 -14.94 7.52
CA ALA A 74 1.38 -13.66 7.12
C ALA A 74 1.96 -12.48 7.90
N GLN A 75 2.08 -12.62 9.23
CA GLN A 75 2.53 -11.55 10.10
C GLN A 75 3.96 -11.11 9.75
N GLU A 76 4.87 -12.04 9.52
CA GLU A 76 6.25 -11.78 9.17
C GLU A 76 6.34 -11.07 7.81
N LEU A 77 5.59 -11.53 6.81
CA LEU A 77 5.56 -10.91 5.48
C LEU A 77 4.95 -9.50 5.52
N ILE A 78 3.86 -9.32 6.27
CA ILE A 78 3.22 -8.02 6.48
C ILE A 78 4.22 -7.06 7.13
N MET A 79 4.85 -7.45 8.24
CA MET A 79 5.77 -6.57 8.97
C MET A 79 7.04 -6.26 8.18
N LEU A 80 7.60 -7.23 7.44
CA LEU A 80 8.77 -7.02 6.59
C LEU A 80 8.50 -5.99 5.50
N THR A 81 7.40 -6.17 4.77
CA THR A 81 6.99 -5.24 3.70
C THR A 81 6.62 -3.86 4.27
N TYR A 82 5.90 -3.83 5.39
CA TYR A 82 5.45 -2.63 6.07
C TYR A 82 6.61 -1.75 6.59
N TRP A 83 7.56 -2.35 7.31
CA TRP A 83 8.70 -1.58 7.84
C TRP A 83 9.61 -1.09 6.73
N THR A 84 9.84 -1.91 5.70
CA THR A 84 10.62 -1.51 4.53
C THR A 84 9.92 -0.35 3.81
N ALA A 85 8.60 -0.43 3.61
CA ALA A 85 7.82 0.64 3.01
C ALA A 85 7.94 1.96 3.76
N GLN A 86 7.74 1.94 5.09
CA GLN A 86 7.84 3.15 5.91
C GLN A 86 9.25 3.73 5.92
N ALA A 87 10.30 2.91 6.00
CA ALA A 87 11.67 3.40 5.96
C ALA A 87 11.97 4.14 4.65
N LEU A 88 11.49 3.61 3.52
CA LEU A 88 11.65 4.25 2.20
C LEU A 88 10.84 5.54 2.09
N ILE A 89 9.58 5.55 2.55
CA ILE A 89 8.73 6.75 2.56
C ILE A 89 9.36 7.83 3.44
N PHE A 90 9.78 7.49 4.67
CA PHE A 90 10.46 8.41 5.57
C PHE A 90 11.73 8.99 4.93
N THR A 91 12.57 8.13 4.37
CA THR A 91 13.84 8.56 3.74
C THR A 91 13.61 9.45 2.53
N SER A 92 12.54 9.19 1.75
CA SER A 92 12.16 10.04 0.62
C SER A 92 11.81 11.47 1.04
N ALA A 93 11.13 11.63 2.19
CA ALA A 93 10.75 12.93 2.72
C ALA A 93 11.90 13.62 3.48
N ALA A 94 12.71 12.86 4.23
CA ALA A 94 13.75 13.41 5.10
C ALA A 94 14.91 14.10 4.35
N LYS A 95 15.13 13.75 3.07
CA LYS A 95 16.12 14.42 2.20
C LYS A 95 15.56 15.66 1.48
N TYR A 96 14.30 16.04 1.72
CA TYR A 96 13.74 17.28 1.19
C TYR A 96 14.35 18.47 1.95
N LYS A 97 15.23 19.22 1.30
CA LYS A 97 15.73 20.50 1.79
C LYS A 97 14.80 21.58 1.22
N PRO A 98 13.94 22.23 2.02
CA PRO A 98 13.17 23.36 1.54
C PRO A 98 14.17 24.49 1.20
N GLU A 99 14.14 24.92 -0.05
CA GLU A 99 14.84 26.10 -0.55
C GLU A 99 13.98 27.36 -0.38
#